data_AF-A0A6P7TRI7-F1
#
_entry.id   AF-A0A6P7TRI7-F1
#
_cell.length_a   1.000
_cell.length_b   1.000
_cell.length_c   1.000
_cell.angle_alpha   90.00
_cell.angle_beta   90.00
_cell.angle_gamma   90.00
#
_symmetry.space_group_name_H-M   'P 1'
#
loop_
_entity.id
_entity.type
_entity.pdbx_description
1 polymer ?
#
loop_
_entity_poly.entity_id
_entity_poly.type
_entity_poly.pdbx_seq_one_letter_code
_entity_poly.pdbx_strand_id
1 'polypeptide(L)'
;MIVNGQHNYCVMLFLSRITAKNIANRKTERININVPIYKDKNTMMPYGEDFSEYEDNKVMKKHLKPGHIYMDSPTFGVGCCALQVTFQAADIKEATYLYDSLIPLTPIMLALTAAAPIYRGFLSDTDCRWCSLSQSCDDRTMQEQGLEPLTNGNILVKKTRFDSVGSYLSMSDQFYNDYDYSYDAEQYELLKAEGVDEMMSRFVAQLLVRDPITLYKEKIDQDIINDTDHIQTIIASNWHSIKLKLPDEKSGWKVEFRTMEVQLTDFENAAFVVFMLLLTRTIVTFKLNLLIPITKVDENFLPAQKPDAINKEKFHFRKDVQKESSELTQDIYSLMTLNEIMNGKDDFPGLIPLIHKYLDYIDYDFSKRPKIMQYLKYISDKAAGKIMTMAQWTRQFVTNHEEYKNDSFVSDRITYDFIMECEKIVNNEEGLPQPFIKC
;
A
#
# COMPACT_ATOMS: atom_id res chain seq x y z
N MET A 1 1.21 19.96 17.33
CA MET A 1 1.25 20.54 15.98
C MET A 1 -0.19 20.68 15.48
N ILE A 2 -0.93 21.70 15.95
CA ILE A 2 -2.31 21.96 15.51
C ILE A 2 -2.40 23.46 15.25
N VAL A 3 -2.09 23.88 14.02
CA VAL A 3 -2.36 25.24 13.54
C VAL A 3 -2.71 25.13 12.05
N ASN A 4 -3.83 25.74 11.65
CA ASN A 4 -4.42 25.87 10.30
C ASN A 4 -5.38 24.77 9.79
N GLY A 5 -6.31 24.31 10.64
CA GLY A 5 -7.33 23.31 10.28
C GLY A 5 -8.50 23.83 9.42
N GLN A 6 -9.19 24.91 9.81
CA GLN A 6 -10.58 25.12 9.37
C GLN A 6 -10.79 25.43 7.87
N HIS A 7 -9.90 26.17 7.20
CA HIS A 7 -10.06 26.45 5.76
C HIS A 7 -9.64 25.26 4.87
N ASN A 8 -8.62 24.50 5.28
CA ASN A 8 -8.14 23.33 4.54
C ASN A 8 -9.10 22.14 4.62
N TYR A 9 -9.82 21.97 5.73
CA TYR A 9 -10.82 20.90 5.86
C TYR A 9 -11.98 21.03 4.87
N CYS A 10 -12.45 22.25 4.59
CA CYS A 10 -13.59 22.47 3.70
C CYS A 10 -13.26 22.14 2.23
N VAL A 11 -12.06 22.51 1.77
CA VAL A 11 -11.57 22.20 0.41
C VAL A 11 -11.30 20.71 0.23
N MET A 12 -10.72 20.07 1.25
CA MET A 12 -10.44 18.62 1.23
C MET A 12 -11.73 17.79 1.20
N LEU A 13 -12.77 18.20 1.95
CA LEU A 13 -14.08 17.53 1.93
C LEU A 13 -14.80 17.70 0.58
N PHE A 14 -14.64 18.85 -0.09
CA PHE A 14 -15.24 19.11 -1.39
C PHE A 14 -14.61 18.25 -2.50
N LEU A 15 -13.27 18.23 -2.57
CA LEU A 15 -12.53 17.40 -3.52
C LEU A 15 -12.82 15.91 -3.37
N SER A 16 -12.80 15.39 -2.13
CA SER A 16 -13.06 13.97 -1.88
C SER A 16 -14.46 13.54 -2.33
N ARG A 17 -15.48 14.38 -2.11
CA ARG A 17 -16.84 14.13 -2.59
C ARG A 17 -16.95 14.14 -4.10
N ILE A 18 -16.27 15.08 -4.77
CA ILE A 18 -16.26 15.16 -6.24
C ILE A 18 -15.56 13.95 -6.84
N THR A 19 -14.37 13.60 -6.34
CA THR A 19 -13.62 12.43 -6.79
C THR A 19 -14.48 11.17 -6.69
N ALA A 20 -15.12 10.93 -5.56
CA ALA A 20 -16.00 9.77 -5.38
C ALA A 20 -17.20 9.77 -6.36
N LYS A 21 -17.83 10.93 -6.56
CA LYS A 21 -18.92 11.09 -7.52
C LYS A 21 -18.45 10.81 -8.95
N ASN A 22 -17.28 11.31 -9.33
CA ASN A 22 -16.72 11.13 -10.67
C ASN A 22 -16.30 9.68 -10.92
N ILE A 23 -15.72 8.99 -9.93
CA ILE A 23 -15.48 7.54 -9.96
C ILE A 23 -16.77 6.78 -10.22
N ALA A 24 -17.82 7.02 -9.43
CA ALA A 24 -19.10 6.33 -9.58
C ALA A 24 -19.78 6.63 -10.93
N ASN A 25 -19.74 7.88 -11.38
CA ASN A 25 -20.28 8.30 -12.67
C ASN A 25 -19.54 7.62 -13.83
N ARG A 26 -18.20 7.59 -13.79
CA ARG A 26 -17.36 6.94 -14.81
C ARG A 26 -17.60 5.44 -14.85
N LYS A 27 -17.62 4.79 -13.68
CA LYS A 27 -17.93 3.36 -13.53
C LYS A 27 -19.36 3.04 -13.98
N THR A 28 -20.25 4.04 -14.04
CA THR A 28 -21.71 3.92 -14.26
C THR A 28 -22.42 3.10 -13.18
N GLU A 29 -21.77 2.93 -12.03
CA GLU A 29 -22.24 2.12 -10.91
C GLU A 29 -21.78 2.74 -9.60
N ARG A 30 -22.54 2.49 -8.53
CA ARG A 30 -22.11 2.89 -7.18
C ARG A 30 -20.82 2.17 -6.80
N ILE A 31 -20.05 2.81 -5.92
CA ILE A 31 -18.92 2.16 -5.28
C ILE A 31 -19.44 0.95 -4.51
N ASN A 32 -18.78 -0.19 -4.69
CA ASN A 32 -19.11 -1.44 -4.06
C ASN A 32 -17.82 -2.09 -3.56
N ILE A 33 -17.76 -2.38 -2.26
CA ILE A 33 -16.60 -2.93 -1.59
C ILE A 33 -17.07 -4.18 -0.84
N ASN A 34 -16.43 -5.31 -1.14
CA ASN A 34 -16.69 -6.58 -0.48
C ASN A 34 -15.38 -7.06 0.18
N VAL A 35 -15.33 -7.01 1.51
CA VAL A 35 -14.21 -7.51 2.30
C VAL A 35 -14.60 -8.86 2.91
N PRO A 36 -13.81 -9.93 2.78
CA PRO A 36 -14.20 -11.23 3.34
C PRO A 36 -14.39 -11.13 4.85
N ILE A 37 -15.48 -11.72 5.38
CA ILE A 37 -15.74 -11.74 6.82
C ILE A 37 -14.89 -12.83 7.49
N TYR A 38 -14.39 -12.56 8.69
CA TYR A 38 -13.78 -13.59 9.53
C TYR A 38 -14.84 -14.63 9.89
N LYS A 39 -14.50 -15.92 9.79
CA LYS A 39 -15.42 -17.02 10.08
C LYS A 39 -15.10 -17.60 11.45
N ASP A 40 -15.74 -17.06 12.48
CA ASP A 40 -15.66 -17.56 13.84
C ASP A 40 -16.75 -18.64 14.10
N LYS A 41 -16.76 -19.22 15.30
CA LYS A 41 -17.58 -20.39 15.67
C LYS A 41 -19.08 -20.18 15.45
N ASN A 42 -19.58 -18.99 15.75
CA ASN A 42 -20.99 -18.61 15.68
C ASN A 42 -21.27 -17.63 14.52
N THR A 43 -20.31 -17.38 13.63
CA THR A 43 -20.54 -16.53 12.47
C THR A 43 -21.57 -17.19 11.56
N MET A 44 -22.70 -16.52 11.33
CA MET A 44 -23.73 -17.02 10.43
C MET A 44 -23.20 -17.11 9.00
N MET A 45 -23.27 -18.29 8.39
CA MET A 45 -22.79 -18.56 7.03
C MET A 45 -23.90 -19.16 6.13
N PRO A 46 -24.04 -18.71 4.87
CA PRO A 46 -23.35 -17.57 4.28
C PRO A 46 -23.73 -16.26 4.96
N TYR A 47 -22.74 -15.48 5.39
CA TYR A 47 -23.00 -14.14 5.88
C TYR A 47 -23.54 -13.30 4.71
N GLY A 48 -24.64 -12.60 4.97
CA GLY A 48 -25.24 -11.63 4.08
C GLY A 48 -26.05 -10.69 4.94
N GLU A 49 -25.78 -9.40 4.82
CA GLU A 49 -26.49 -8.41 5.60
C GLU A 49 -27.94 -8.25 5.14
N ASP A 50 -28.84 -8.06 6.10
CA ASP A 50 -30.21 -7.69 5.79
C ASP A 50 -30.31 -6.18 5.60
N PHE A 51 -30.50 -5.78 4.35
CA PHE A 51 -30.77 -4.39 3.98
C PHE A 51 -32.26 -4.09 3.81
N SER A 52 -33.16 -4.95 4.31
CA SER A 52 -34.61 -4.77 4.16
C SER A 52 -35.10 -3.38 4.58
N GLU A 53 -34.44 -2.76 5.57
CA GLU A 53 -34.75 -1.43 6.11
C GLU A 53 -34.34 -0.25 5.21
N TYR A 54 -33.49 -0.46 4.20
CA TYR A 54 -33.01 0.61 3.31
C TYR A 54 -33.86 0.72 2.03
N GLU A 55 -34.24 1.94 1.63
CA GLU A 55 -35.08 2.18 0.45
C GLU A 55 -34.43 1.72 -0.87
N ASP A 56 -33.12 1.77 -0.97
CA ASP A 56 -32.31 1.40 -2.13
C ASP A 56 -31.71 -0.02 -2.06
N ASN A 57 -32.27 -0.86 -1.18
CA ASN A 57 -31.80 -2.22 -0.92
C ASN A 57 -31.68 -3.11 -2.16
N LYS A 58 -32.46 -2.86 -3.22
CA LYS A 58 -32.38 -3.61 -4.49
C LYS A 58 -31.03 -3.45 -5.16
N VAL A 59 -30.45 -2.24 -5.12
CA VAL A 59 -29.14 -1.96 -5.71
C VAL A 59 -28.05 -2.60 -4.86
N MET A 60 -28.10 -2.45 -3.54
CA MET A 60 -27.14 -3.07 -2.61
C MET A 60 -27.13 -4.60 -2.76
N LYS A 61 -28.32 -5.22 -2.80
CA LYS A 61 -28.48 -6.68 -2.95
C LYS A 61 -27.85 -7.25 -4.22
N LYS A 62 -27.74 -6.47 -5.31
CA LYS A 62 -27.06 -6.90 -6.55
C LYS A 62 -25.56 -7.10 -6.35
N HIS A 63 -24.95 -6.39 -5.39
CA HIS A 63 -23.51 -6.37 -5.16
C HIS A 63 -23.05 -7.20 -3.97
N LEU A 64 -23.98 -7.87 -3.29
CA LEU A 64 -23.66 -8.71 -2.15
C LEU A 64 -22.91 -9.96 -2.59
N LYS A 65 -21.76 -10.16 -1.97
CA LYS A 65 -20.99 -11.39 -2.08
C LYS A 65 -21.15 -12.19 -0.78
N PRO A 66 -21.73 -13.40 -0.82
CA PRO A 66 -21.83 -14.27 0.35
C PRO A 66 -20.50 -14.38 1.11
N GLY A 67 -20.54 -14.27 2.43
CA GLY A 67 -19.34 -14.31 3.27
C GLY A 67 -18.45 -13.07 3.20
N HIS A 68 -18.98 -11.92 2.77
CA HIS A 68 -18.26 -10.65 2.74
C HIS A 68 -19.06 -9.56 3.47
N ILE A 69 -18.32 -8.69 4.15
CA ILE A 69 -18.78 -7.42 4.71
C ILE A 69 -18.98 -6.46 3.53
N TYR A 70 -20.20 -5.94 3.38
CA TYR A 70 -20.54 -5.04 2.28
C TYR A 70 -20.41 -3.58 2.72
N MET A 71 -19.80 -2.77 1.86
CA MET A 71 -19.59 -1.34 2.07
C MET A 71 -19.75 -0.62 0.72
N ASP A 72 -20.42 0.53 0.71
CA ASP A 72 -20.81 1.22 -0.53
C ASP A 72 -20.39 2.69 -0.59
N SER A 73 -19.49 3.08 0.32
CA SER A 73 -18.96 4.43 0.43
C SER A 73 -17.44 4.45 0.23
N PRO A 74 -16.90 5.45 -0.50
CA PRO A 74 -15.46 5.63 -0.65
C PRO A 74 -14.74 5.73 0.70
N THR A 75 -15.42 6.24 1.74
CA THR A 75 -14.87 6.41 3.09
C THR A 75 -14.36 5.10 3.69
N PHE A 76 -14.92 3.94 3.31
CA PHE A 76 -14.47 2.65 3.79
C PHE A 76 -13.11 2.20 3.22
N GLY A 77 -12.62 2.87 2.17
CA GLY A 77 -11.27 2.71 1.66
C GLY A 77 -10.43 3.96 1.88
N VAL A 78 -10.70 5.05 1.13
CA VAL A 78 -9.91 6.29 1.20
C VAL A 78 -10.03 7.04 2.53
N GLY A 79 -10.97 6.66 3.41
CA GLY A 79 -11.04 7.15 4.78
C GLY A 79 -10.11 6.41 5.75
N CYS A 80 -9.45 5.34 5.33
CA CYS A 80 -8.42 4.65 6.11
C CYS A 80 -7.11 5.46 6.13
N CYS A 81 -6.36 5.32 7.22
CA CYS A 81 -5.08 5.98 7.40
C CYS A 81 -3.90 5.11 6.93
N ALA A 82 -2.77 5.75 6.64
CA ALA A 82 -1.57 5.13 6.11
C ALA A 82 -0.32 5.83 6.65
N LEU A 83 0.78 5.08 6.76
CA LEU A 83 2.11 5.67 6.88
C LEU A 83 2.75 5.69 5.49
N GLN A 84 3.10 6.88 4.99
CA GLN A 84 3.76 7.06 3.69
C GLN A 84 5.06 7.82 3.88
N VAL A 85 6.12 7.40 3.19
CA VAL A 85 7.44 8.04 3.29
C VAL A 85 7.89 8.43 1.89
N THR A 86 8.25 9.70 1.72
CA THR A 86 8.77 10.24 0.45
C THR A 86 10.26 10.53 0.59
N PHE A 87 11.06 10.01 -0.34
CA PHE A 87 12.50 10.23 -0.44
C PHE A 87 12.80 11.11 -1.66
N GLN A 88 13.63 12.14 -1.50
CA GLN A 88 14.17 12.87 -2.64
C GLN A 88 15.49 12.22 -3.07
N ALA A 89 15.59 11.87 -4.35
CA ALA A 89 16.79 11.34 -4.98
C ALA A 89 17.71 12.47 -5.48
N ALA A 90 18.98 12.18 -5.76
CA ALA A 90 19.89 13.19 -6.33
C ALA A 90 19.51 13.58 -7.76
N ASP A 91 19.05 12.61 -8.55
CA ASP A 91 18.61 12.79 -9.94
C ASP A 91 17.58 11.73 -10.34
N ILE A 92 17.16 11.73 -11.61
CA ILE A 92 16.22 10.75 -12.13
C ILE A 92 16.77 9.32 -12.10
N LYS A 93 18.09 9.11 -12.26
CA LYS A 93 18.69 7.76 -12.28
C LYS A 93 18.64 7.13 -10.90
N GLU A 94 18.98 7.88 -9.85
CA GLU A 94 18.80 7.41 -8.47
C GLU A 94 17.31 7.24 -8.15
N ALA A 95 16.42 8.12 -8.66
CA ALA A 95 14.98 7.98 -8.44
C ALA A 95 14.41 6.70 -9.06
N THR A 96 14.77 6.35 -10.30
CA THR A 96 14.33 5.11 -10.96
C THR A 96 14.91 3.89 -10.25
N TYR A 97 16.18 3.93 -9.85
CA TYR A 97 16.82 2.85 -9.10
C TYR A 97 16.16 2.61 -7.74
N LEU A 98 15.86 3.68 -6.98
CA LEU A 98 15.15 3.60 -5.71
C LEU A 98 13.71 3.13 -5.90
N TYR A 99 13.00 3.65 -6.90
CA TYR A 99 11.65 3.22 -7.24
C TYR A 99 11.63 1.70 -7.47
N ASP A 100 12.51 1.19 -8.32
CA ASP A 100 12.56 -0.24 -8.64
C ASP A 100 12.95 -1.09 -7.43
N SER A 101 13.96 -0.67 -6.69
CA SER A 101 14.46 -1.42 -5.54
C SER A 101 13.43 -1.50 -4.40
N LEU A 102 12.54 -0.52 -4.29
CA LEU A 102 11.53 -0.48 -3.23
C LEU A 102 10.26 -1.26 -3.55
N ILE A 103 9.97 -1.54 -4.84
CA ILE A 103 8.77 -2.28 -5.26
C ILE A 103 8.62 -3.64 -4.54
N PRO A 104 9.64 -4.52 -4.50
CA PRO A 104 9.54 -5.82 -3.83
C PRO A 104 9.21 -5.74 -2.34
N LEU A 105 9.50 -4.60 -1.70
CA LEU A 105 9.20 -4.37 -0.28
C LEU A 105 7.74 -3.97 -0.05
N THR A 106 7.00 -3.57 -1.08
CA THR A 106 5.62 -3.06 -0.93
C THR A 106 4.66 -4.05 -0.23
N PRO A 107 4.55 -5.33 -0.63
CA PRO A 107 3.73 -6.31 0.09
C PRO A 107 4.34 -6.75 1.43
N ILE A 108 5.68 -6.74 1.54
CA ILE A 108 6.41 -7.11 2.77
C ILE A 108 6.08 -6.14 3.89
N MET A 109 6.16 -4.84 3.61
CA MET A 109 5.86 -3.80 4.57
C MET A 109 4.36 -3.70 4.86
N LEU A 110 3.48 -4.04 3.90
CA LEU A 110 2.04 -4.17 4.14
C LEU A 110 1.76 -5.21 5.23
N ALA A 111 2.29 -6.43 5.06
CA ALA A 111 2.12 -7.51 6.03
C ALA A 111 2.75 -7.20 7.40
N LEU A 112 3.94 -6.61 7.41
CA LEU A 112 4.69 -6.29 8.63
C LEU A 112 3.99 -5.22 9.48
N THR A 113 3.25 -4.32 8.84
CA THR A 113 2.60 -3.17 9.50
C THR A 113 1.09 -3.39 9.74
N ALA A 114 0.54 -4.54 9.37
CA ALA A 114 -0.89 -4.84 9.36
C ALA A 114 -1.69 -4.28 10.57
N ALA A 115 -2.74 -3.48 10.31
CA ALA A 115 -3.45 -2.74 11.35
C ALA A 115 -4.98 -2.59 11.14
N ALA A 116 -5.57 -3.20 10.10
CA ALA A 116 -6.98 -3.00 9.75
C ALA A 116 -7.78 -4.32 9.68
N PRO A 117 -8.02 -5.01 10.83
CA PRO A 117 -8.75 -6.27 10.84
C PRO A 117 -10.28 -6.12 10.96
N ILE A 118 -10.81 -4.92 11.19
CA ILE A 118 -12.25 -4.67 11.40
C ILE A 118 -12.79 -3.73 10.33
N TYR A 119 -13.93 -4.09 9.74
CA TYR A 119 -14.67 -3.25 8.82
C TYR A 119 -16.14 -3.23 9.20
N ARG A 120 -16.71 -2.03 9.27
CA ARG A 120 -18.15 -1.79 9.49
C ARG A 120 -18.75 -2.66 10.63
N GLY A 121 -18.04 -2.74 11.75
CA GLY A 121 -18.50 -3.49 12.93
C GLY A 121 -18.29 -5.01 12.86
N PHE A 122 -17.48 -5.51 11.93
CA PHE A 122 -17.19 -6.94 11.82
C PHE A 122 -15.69 -7.20 11.71
N LEU A 123 -15.22 -8.28 12.37
CA LEU A 123 -13.92 -8.86 12.09
C LEU A 123 -13.91 -9.37 10.65
N SER A 124 -12.88 -8.98 9.91
CA SER A 124 -12.64 -9.39 8.53
C SER A 124 -11.59 -10.49 8.44
N ASP A 125 -11.56 -11.22 7.33
CA ASP A 125 -10.55 -12.23 7.00
C ASP A 125 -9.33 -11.62 6.28
N THR A 126 -9.01 -10.37 6.64
CA THR A 126 -7.84 -9.61 6.21
C THR A 126 -7.34 -8.75 7.38
N ASP A 127 -6.04 -8.48 7.46
CA ASP A 127 -5.43 -7.62 8.49
C ASP A 127 -5.05 -6.23 7.95
N CYS A 128 -5.31 -5.94 6.68
CA CYS A 128 -4.81 -4.75 5.98
C CYS A 128 -5.90 -3.98 5.24
N ARG A 129 -5.68 -2.67 5.03
CA ARG A 129 -6.62 -1.78 4.31
C ARG A 129 -6.69 -1.96 2.81
N TRP A 130 -5.69 -2.63 2.23
CA TRP A 130 -5.41 -2.63 0.80
C TRP A 130 -6.59 -3.11 -0.06
N CYS A 131 -7.27 -4.20 0.32
CA CYS A 131 -8.41 -4.73 -0.42
C CYS A 131 -9.61 -3.77 -0.44
N SER A 132 -9.89 -3.07 0.66
CA SER A 132 -10.97 -2.08 0.73
C SER A 132 -10.62 -0.85 -0.08
N LEU A 133 -9.38 -0.37 0.07
CA LEU A 133 -8.87 0.82 -0.58
C LEU A 133 -8.82 0.67 -2.11
N SER A 134 -8.35 -0.47 -2.62
CA SER A 134 -8.33 -0.77 -4.05
C SER A 134 -9.74 -0.76 -4.66
N GLN A 135 -10.71 -1.41 -4.01
CA GLN A 135 -12.11 -1.46 -4.47
C GLN A 135 -12.79 -0.08 -4.40
N SER A 136 -12.48 0.73 -3.36
CA SER A 136 -13.06 2.07 -3.19
C SER A 136 -12.66 3.07 -4.28
N CYS A 137 -11.55 2.80 -4.96
CA CYS A 137 -11.00 3.65 -6.01
C CYS A 137 -11.23 3.07 -7.41
N ASP A 138 -11.99 1.97 -7.55
CA ASP A 138 -12.21 1.34 -8.85
C ASP A 138 -13.22 2.14 -9.68
N ASP A 139 -12.73 2.77 -10.74
CA ASP A 139 -13.50 3.56 -11.69
C ASP A 139 -13.71 2.85 -13.03
N ARG A 140 -13.24 1.61 -13.17
CA ARG A 140 -13.30 0.85 -14.41
C ARG A 140 -14.73 0.51 -14.79
N THR A 141 -15.08 0.79 -16.04
CA THR A 141 -16.29 0.29 -16.70
C THR A 141 -16.28 -1.24 -16.82
N MET A 142 -17.43 -1.83 -17.10
CA MET A 142 -17.54 -3.29 -17.31
C MET A 142 -16.66 -3.78 -18.48
N GLN A 143 -16.49 -2.96 -19.52
CA GLN A 143 -15.62 -3.29 -20.66
C GLN A 143 -14.14 -3.29 -20.26
N GLU A 144 -13.68 -2.29 -19.50
CA GLU A 144 -12.30 -2.25 -19.00
C GLU A 144 -11.98 -3.40 -18.03
N GLN A 145 -12.99 -3.86 -17.28
CA GLN A 145 -12.88 -5.06 -16.43
C GLN A 145 -12.89 -6.37 -17.23
N GLY A 146 -13.19 -6.33 -18.53
CA GLY A 146 -13.36 -7.51 -19.39
C GLY A 146 -14.65 -8.30 -19.15
N LEU A 147 -15.64 -7.69 -18.49
CA LEU A 147 -16.97 -8.27 -18.26
C LEU A 147 -17.90 -8.09 -19.47
N GLU A 148 -17.60 -7.13 -20.34
CA GLU A 148 -18.29 -6.86 -21.61
C GLU A 148 -17.29 -6.69 -22.76
N PRO A 149 -17.70 -6.91 -24.02
CA PRO A 149 -16.83 -6.68 -25.19
C PRO A 149 -16.35 -5.22 -25.28
N LEU A 150 -15.09 -5.02 -25.67
CA LEU A 150 -14.53 -3.68 -25.89
C LEU A 150 -15.21 -2.99 -27.08
N THR A 151 -15.57 -1.72 -26.90
CA THR A 151 -16.12 -0.83 -27.94
C THR A 151 -15.52 0.57 -27.80
N ASN A 152 -15.64 1.40 -28.84
CA ASN A 152 -15.29 2.83 -28.79
C ASN A 152 -13.84 3.17 -28.34
N GLY A 153 -12.88 2.31 -28.66
CA GLY A 153 -11.48 2.52 -28.26
C GLY A 153 -11.17 2.18 -26.80
N ASN A 154 -12.12 1.60 -26.05
CA ASN A 154 -11.84 1.09 -24.72
C ASN A 154 -10.77 -0.01 -24.77
N ILE A 155 -9.94 -0.06 -23.73
CA ILE A 155 -8.91 -1.08 -23.54
C ILE A 155 -9.19 -1.87 -22.26
N LEU A 156 -8.66 -3.10 -22.18
CA LEU A 156 -8.70 -3.85 -20.92
C LEU A 156 -7.79 -3.18 -19.90
N VAL A 157 -8.26 -3.02 -18.67
CA VAL A 157 -7.44 -2.52 -17.57
C VAL A 157 -7.58 -3.43 -16.36
N LYS A 158 -6.55 -4.27 -16.17
CA LYS A 158 -6.57 -5.39 -15.22
C LYS A 158 -6.55 -4.96 -13.76
N LYS A 159 -5.85 -3.88 -13.43
CA LYS A 159 -5.74 -3.29 -12.08
C LYS A 159 -6.70 -2.13 -11.91
N THR A 160 -7.05 -1.77 -10.67
CA THR A 160 -7.73 -0.49 -10.42
C THR A 160 -6.71 0.66 -10.49
N ARG A 161 -7.15 1.92 -10.39
CA ARG A 161 -6.21 3.05 -10.23
C ARG A 161 -5.52 3.10 -8.86
N PHE A 162 -6.02 2.33 -7.88
CA PHE A 162 -5.34 2.10 -6.60
C PHE A 162 -4.91 0.64 -6.52
N ASP A 163 -3.66 0.36 -6.88
CA ASP A 163 -3.18 -1.02 -6.97
C ASP A 163 -1.65 -1.11 -6.91
N SER A 164 -1.08 -2.30 -7.00
CA SER A 164 0.36 -2.47 -7.11
C SER A 164 0.83 -1.97 -8.47
N VAL A 165 2.05 -1.43 -8.53
CA VAL A 165 2.64 -1.00 -9.80
C VAL A 165 2.76 -2.16 -10.79
N GLY A 166 2.68 -1.86 -12.09
CA GLY A 166 2.75 -2.86 -13.16
C GLY A 166 4.13 -3.05 -13.77
N SER A 167 5.09 -2.17 -13.47
CA SER A 167 6.42 -2.21 -14.09
C SER A 167 7.49 -1.53 -13.22
N TYR A 168 8.71 -2.02 -13.37
CA TYR A 168 9.98 -1.35 -13.09
C TYR A 168 10.26 -0.27 -14.14
N LEU A 169 11.18 0.64 -13.86
CA LEU A 169 11.57 1.77 -14.71
C LEU A 169 12.97 1.62 -15.31
N SER A 170 13.82 0.76 -14.75
CA SER A 170 15.18 0.53 -15.23
C SER A 170 15.20 -0.26 -16.54
N MET A 171 15.87 0.30 -17.56
CA MET A 171 16.05 -0.34 -18.87
C MET A 171 16.81 -1.68 -18.78
N SER A 172 17.81 -1.78 -17.89
CA SER A 172 18.60 -3.02 -17.73
C SER A 172 17.80 -4.16 -17.13
N ASP A 173 16.69 -3.85 -16.48
CA ASP A 173 15.90 -4.77 -15.66
C ASP A 173 14.54 -5.08 -16.30
N GLN A 174 14.35 -4.69 -17.57
CA GLN A 174 13.09 -4.85 -18.31
C GLN A 174 12.57 -6.29 -18.34
N PHE A 175 13.47 -7.27 -18.23
CA PHE A 175 13.09 -8.68 -18.22
C PHE A 175 12.28 -9.05 -16.97
N TYR A 176 12.38 -8.31 -15.86
CA TYR A 176 11.51 -8.50 -14.70
C TYR A 176 10.09 -7.96 -14.90
N ASN A 177 9.82 -7.22 -15.97
CA ASN A 177 8.48 -6.73 -16.30
C ASN A 177 7.66 -7.77 -17.05
N ASP A 178 7.29 -8.85 -16.36
CA ASP A 178 6.51 -9.96 -16.88
C ASP A 178 4.98 -9.80 -16.72
N TYR A 179 4.53 -8.63 -16.22
CA TYR A 179 3.12 -8.26 -16.23
C TYR A 179 2.73 -7.77 -17.63
N ASP A 180 1.57 -8.21 -18.12
CA ASP A 180 1.01 -7.72 -19.37
C ASP A 180 0.10 -6.51 -19.07
N TYR A 181 0.64 -5.31 -19.25
CA TYR A 181 -0.02 -4.03 -18.98
C TYR A 181 -0.45 -3.33 -20.27
N SER A 182 -1.67 -2.81 -20.24
CA SER A 182 -2.19 -1.91 -21.27
C SER A 182 -1.60 -0.52 -21.11
N TYR A 183 -1.26 0.11 -22.23
CA TYR A 183 -0.75 1.48 -22.31
C TYR A 183 -1.26 2.13 -23.59
N ASP A 184 -1.29 3.46 -23.63
CA ASP A 184 -1.64 4.20 -24.83
C ASP A 184 -0.46 4.20 -25.82
N ALA A 185 -0.63 3.52 -26.96
CA ALA A 185 0.42 3.37 -27.96
C ALA A 185 0.79 4.70 -28.65
N GLU A 186 -0.17 5.60 -28.86
CA GLU A 186 0.09 6.90 -29.48
C GLU A 186 0.90 7.79 -28.55
N GLN A 187 0.54 7.83 -27.26
CA GLN A 187 1.29 8.57 -26.25
C GLN A 187 2.70 7.99 -26.04
N TYR A 188 2.83 6.66 -26.07
CA TYR A 188 4.14 6.00 -25.98
C TYR A 188 5.07 6.39 -27.13
N GLU A 189 4.59 6.32 -28.39
CA GLU A 189 5.41 6.69 -29.55
C GLU A 189 5.75 8.19 -29.57
N LEU A 190 4.82 9.06 -29.13
CA LEU A 190 5.08 10.50 -28.98
C LEU A 190 6.20 10.77 -27.97
N LEU A 191 6.13 10.18 -26.77
CA LEU A 191 7.14 10.35 -25.73
C LEU A 191 8.53 9.90 -26.21
N LYS A 192 8.59 8.78 -26.95
CA LYS A 192 9.84 8.30 -27.55
C LYS A 192 10.38 9.22 -28.64
N ALA A 193 9.51 9.76 -29.50
CA ALA A 193 9.91 10.71 -30.53
C ALA A 193 10.51 12.00 -29.94
N GLU A 194 10.01 12.43 -28.78
CA GLU A 194 10.53 13.57 -28.00
C GLU A 194 11.75 13.23 -27.13
N GLY A 195 12.25 12.00 -27.19
CA GLY A 195 13.51 11.58 -26.54
C GLY A 195 13.39 11.09 -25.10
N VAL A 196 12.18 10.79 -24.61
CA VAL A 196 11.98 10.07 -23.35
C VAL A 196 12.39 8.60 -23.54
N ASP A 197 13.08 8.01 -22.56
CA ASP A 197 13.52 6.62 -22.67
C ASP A 197 12.34 5.63 -22.75
N GLU A 198 12.60 4.42 -23.25
CA GLU A 198 11.53 3.45 -23.54
C GLU A 198 10.74 3.04 -22.28
N MET A 199 11.41 2.78 -21.16
CA MET A 199 10.73 2.34 -19.94
C MET A 199 9.90 3.47 -19.32
N MET A 200 10.44 4.68 -19.26
CA MET A 200 9.70 5.85 -18.78
C MET A 200 8.53 6.21 -19.69
N SER A 201 8.72 6.15 -21.01
CA SER A 201 7.65 6.40 -21.99
C SER A 201 6.50 5.43 -21.78
N ARG A 202 6.82 4.15 -21.61
CA ARG A 202 5.82 3.09 -21.38
C ARG A 202 5.10 3.27 -20.05
N PHE A 203 5.83 3.64 -18.98
CA PHE A 203 5.26 3.94 -17.68
C PHE A 203 4.28 5.12 -17.73
N VAL A 204 4.66 6.24 -18.36
CA VAL A 204 3.77 7.41 -18.48
C VAL A 204 2.56 7.09 -19.35
N ALA A 205 2.75 6.41 -20.48
CA ALA A 205 1.66 5.96 -21.34
C ALA A 205 0.68 5.01 -20.64
N GLN A 206 1.16 4.20 -19.69
CA GLN A 206 0.30 3.39 -18.83
C GLN A 206 -0.56 4.24 -17.90
N LEU A 207 -0.05 5.33 -17.35
CA LEU A 207 -0.85 6.22 -16.50
C LEU A 207 -1.93 6.96 -17.28
N LEU A 208 -1.64 7.27 -18.56
CA LEU A 208 -2.52 8.02 -19.46
C LEU A 208 -3.70 7.21 -20.00
N VAL A 209 -3.75 5.89 -19.79
CA VAL A 209 -4.95 5.09 -20.09
C VAL A 209 -6.13 5.42 -19.17
N ARG A 210 -5.89 6.22 -18.11
CA ARG A 210 -6.90 6.62 -17.15
C ARG A 210 -7.39 8.02 -17.44
N ASP A 211 -8.71 8.18 -17.40
CA ASP A 211 -9.30 9.50 -17.42
C ASP A 211 -8.92 10.30 -16.16
N PRO A 212 -8.69 11.62 -16.29
CA PRO A 212 -8.56 12.48 -15.12
C PRO A 212 -9.89 12.52 -14.37
N ILE A 213 -9.85 12.25 -13.06
CA ILE A 213 -11.08 12.16 -12.25
C ILE A 213 -11.45 13.47 -11.57
N THR A 214 -10.49 14.37 -11.38
CA THR A 214 -10.78 15.70 -10.83
C THR A 214 -9.86 16.71 -11.50
N LEU A 215 -10.45 17.78 -12.04
CA LEU A 215 -9.74 18.91 -12.63
C LEU A 215 -10.47 20.20 -12.25
N TYR A 216 -9.71 21.21 -11.85
CA TYR A 216 -10.26 22.54 -11.59
C TYR A 216 -10.57 23.26 -12.91
N LYS A 217 -11.69 23.98 -12.95
CA LYS A 217 -12.11 24.71 -14.16
C LYS A 217 -11.04 25.72 -14.60
N GLU A 218 -10.39 26.34 -13.64
CA GLU A 218 -9.32 27.33 -13.82
C GLU A 218 -8.03 26.72 -14.38
N LYS A 219 -7.92 25.37 -14.36
CA LYS A 219 -6.77 24.59 -14.84
C LYS A 219 -7.05 23.84 -16.14
N ILE A 220 -8.18 24.13 -16.81
CA ILE A 220 -8.49 23.52 -18.12
C ILE A 220 -7.43 23.95 -19.14
N ASP A 221 -7.18 25.25 -19.24
CA ASP A 221 -6.12 25.80 -20.06
C ASP A 221 -4.87 26.02 -19.18
N GLN A 222 -3.70 25.59 -19.65
CA GLN A 222 -2.43 25.79 -18.96
C GLN A 222 -1.33 26.21 -19.96
N ASP A 223 -0.29 26.87 -19.48
CA ASP A 223 0.91 27.12 -20.28
C ASP A 223 1.72 25.82 -20.37
N ILE A 224 1.65 25.13 -21.50
CA ILE A 224 2.30 23.82 -21.70
C ILE A 224 3.84 23.85 -21.55
N ILE A 225 4.46 25.03 -21.57
CA ILE A 225 5.92 25.18 -21.40
C ILE A 225 6.29 25.30 -19.92
N ASN A 226 5.46 25.97 -19.13
CA ASN A 226 5.78 26.35 -17.76
C ASN A 226 4.98 25.60 -16.70
N ASP A 227 3.78 25.12 -17.05
CA ASP A 227 2.85 24.47 -16.13
C ASP A 227 2.86 22.95 -16.30
N THR A 228 2.71 22.25 -15.17
CA THR A 228 2.68 20.77 -15.14
C THR A 228 1.40 20.22 -14.51
N ASP A 229 0.38 21.07 -14.30
CA ASP A 229 -0.86 20.70 -13.60
C ASP A 229 -1.58 19.50 -14.25
N HIS A 230 -1.64 19.44 -15.58
CA HIS A 230 -2.32 18.34 -16.29
C HIS A 230 -1.66 16.99 -16.04
N ILE A 231 -0.34 16.88 -16.25
CA ILE A 231 0.37 15.62 -16.02
C ILE A 231 0.42 15.28 -14.52
N GLN A 232 0.56 16.28 -13.66
CA GLN A 232 0.46 16.09 -12.22
C GLN A 232 -0.91 15.54 -11.82
N THR A 233 -2.00 15.96 -12.46
CA THR A 233 -3.35 15.44 -12.19
C THR A 233 -3.47 13.95 -12.50
N ILE A 234 -2.92 13.51 -13.64
CA ILE A 234 -2.90 12.09 -14.01
C ILE A 234 -2.04 11.29 -13.02
N ILE A 235 -0.83 11.73 -12.71
CA ILE A 235 0.07 11.07 -11.75
C ILE A 235 -0.54 11.11 -10.33
N ALA A 236 -1.26 12.17 -9.96
CA ALA A 236 -1.93 12.33 -8.68
C ALA A 236 -3.13 11.40 -8.49
N SER A 237 -3.82 11.07 -9.58
CA SER A 237 -5.04 10.26 -9.58
C SER A 237 -4.82 8.77 -9.87
N ASN A 238 -3.57 8.35 -10.05
CA ASN A 238 -3.11 6.97 -10.04
C ASN A 238 -2.36 6.69 -8.73
N TRP A 239 -2.97 5.90 -7.84
CA TRP A 239 -2.51 5.67 -6.48
C TRP A 239 -1.86 4.29 -6.32
N HIS A 240 -0.69 4.12 -6.92
CA HIS A 240 0.00 2.85 -6.84
C HIS A 240 0.71 2.59 -5.49
N SER A 241 1.20 1.35 -5.29
CA SER A 241 1.97 0.91 -4.11
C SER A 241 3.24 1.72 -3.85
N ILE A 242 3.85 2.25 -4.91
CA ILE A 242 4.94 3.20 -4.91
C ILE A 242 4.68 4.27 -5.97
N LYS A 243 5.20 5.49 -5.76
CA LYS A 243 4.95 6.60 -6.66
C LYS A 243 6.22 7.37 -6.98
N LEU A 244 6.51 7.53 -8.27
CA LEU A 244 7.46 8.52 -8.76
C LEU A 244 6.76 9.88 -8.84
N LYS A 245 7.31 10.89 -8.16
CA LYS A 245 6.79 12.26 -8.18
C LYS A 245 7.74 13.13 -9.00
N LEU A 246 7.15 13.91 -9.90
CA LEU A 246 7.86 14.88 -10.73
C LEU A 246 8.60 15.91 -9.86
N PRO A 247 9.74 16.43 -10.34
CA PRO A 247 10.40 17.56 -9.73
C PRO A 247 9.52 18.82 -9.83
N ASP A 248 9.76 19.77 -8.94
CA ASP A 248 9.16 21.10 -8.94
C ASP A 248 10.24 22.15 -8.65
N GLU A 249 9.88 23.44 -8.63
CA GLU A 249 10.84 24.53 -8.39
C GLU A 249 11.65 24.39 -7.07
N LYS A 250 11.11 23.64 -6.08
CA LYS A 250 11.68 23.55 -4.73
C LYS A 250 12.27 22.18 -4.42
N SER A 251 12.07 21.19 -5.27
CA SER A 251 12.46 19.81 -4.99
C SER A 251 12.70 18.97 -6.24
N GLY A 252 13.63 18.02 -6.12
CA GLY A 252 13.99 17.12 -7.21
C GLY A 252 13.00 15.96 -7.40
N TRP A 253 13.44 14.95 -8.14
CA TRP A 253 12.72 13.70 -8.28
C TRP A 253 12.53 13.02 -6.93
N LYS A 254 11.31 12.56 -6.67
CA LYS A 254 10.95 11.95 -5.38
C LYS A 254 10.30 10.59 -5.60
N VAL A 255 10.58 9.65 -4.69
CA VAL A 255 9.96 8.33 -4.65
C VAL A 255 9.18 8.21 -3.35
N GLU A 256 7.90 7.88 -3.43
CA GLU A 256 7.01 7.74 -2.27
C GLU A 256 6.56 6.30 -2.09
N PHE A 257 6.90 5.72 -0.93
CA PHE A 257 6.48 4.40 -0.50
C PHE A 257 5.15 4.47 0.25
N ARG A 258 4.14 3.70 -0.15
CA ARG A 258 2.73 4.00 0.20
C ARG A 258 1.95 2.89 0.90
N THR A 259 2.52 1.70 1.06
CA THR A 259 1.76 0.52 1.50
C THR A 259 1.65 0.35 3.02
N MET A 260 2.55 0.94 3.81
CA MET A 260 2.53 0.76 5.27
C MET A 260 1.22 1.25 5.89
N GLU A 261 0.69 0.45 6.81
CA GLU A 261 -0.42 0.88 7.67
C GLU A 261 0.12 1.82 8.74
N VAL A 262 -0.71 2.77 9.18
CA VAL A 262 -0.35 3.61 10.32
C VAL A 262 -0.39 2.79 11.60
N GLN A 263 0.58 3.01 12.48
CA GLN A 263 0.65 2.33 13.78
C GLN A 263 0.03 3.19 14.89
N LEU A 264 -0.28 2.56 16.03
CA LEU A 264 -0.96 3.24 17.13
C LEU A 264 -0.12 4.34 17.77
N THR A 265 1.19 4.13 17.93
CA THR A 265 2.09 5.06 18.63
C THR A 265 3.08 5.77 17.71
N ASP A 266 3.52 6.96 18.12
CA ASP A 266 4.58 7.71 17.42
C ASP A 266 5.91 6.93 17.40
N PHE A 267 6.21 6.15 18.45
CA PHE A 267 7.40 5.30 18.50
C PHE A 267 7.42 4.29 17.35
N GLU A 268 6.31 3.57 17.14
CA GLU A 268 6.21 2.55 16.09
C GLU A 268 6.27 3.18 14.70
N ASN A 269 5.53 4.27 14.47
CA ASN A 269 5.57 5.00 13.21
C ASN A 269 6.98 5.53 12.92
N ALA A 270 7.66 6.12 13.91
CA ALA A 270 9.04 6.58 13.78
C ALA A 270 10.00 5.42 13.47
N ALA A 271 9.82 4.25 14.09
CA ALA A 271 10.65 3.08 13.83
C ALA A 271 10.59 2.67 12.34
N PHE A 272 9.39 2.61 11.76
CA PHE A 272 9.23 2.28 10.35
C PHE A 272 9.75 3.37 9.40
N VAL A 273 9.56 4.66 9.73
CA VAL A 273 10.15 5.78 8.96
C VAL A 273 11.67 5.70 8.95
N VAL A 274 12.29 5.53 10.12
CA VAL A 274 13.75 5.45 10.27
C VAL A 274 14.29 4.20 9.56
N PHE A 275 13.59 3.06 9.66
CA PHE A 275 13.96 1.85 8.94
C PHE A 275 13.97 2.05 7.43
N MET A 276 12.90 2.62 6.85
CA MET A 276 12.85 2.86 5.40
C MET A 276 13.92 3.87 4.95
N LEU A 277 14.21 4.88 5.77
CA LEU A 277 15.29 5.84 5.50
C LEU A 277 16.68 5.17 5.53
N LEU A 278 16.96 4.33 6.52
CA LEU A 278 18.23 3.62 6.59
C LEU A 278 18.35 2.56 5.48
N LEU A 279 17.26 1.88 5.15
CA LEU A 279 17.22 0.86 4.12
C LEU A 279 17.47 1.47 2.73
N THR A 280 16.82 2.59 2.39
CA THR A 280 17.07 3.30 1.12
C THR A 280 18.54 3.71 0.98
N ARG A 281 19.15 4.23 2.05
CA ARG A 281 20.59 4.57 2.06
C ARG A 281 21.48 3.34 1.93
N THR A 282 21.10 2.23 2.57
CA THR A 282 21.81 0.95 2.45
C THR A 282 21.74 0.42 1.02
N ILE A 283 20.56 0.45 0.38
CA ILE A 283 20.34 0.02 -1.01
C ILE A 283 21.20 0.83 -1.99
N VAL A 284 21.24 2.16 -1.84
CA VAL A 284 22.04 3.03 -2.71
C VAL A 284 23.54 2.84 -2.48
N THR A 285 23.96 2.81 -1.21
CA THR A 285 25.39 2.74 -0.85
C THR A 285 26.02 1.41 -1.28
N PHE A 286 25.32 0.30 -1.08
CA PHE A 286 25.82 -1.03 -1.42
C PHE A 286 25.32 -1.54 -2.77
N LYS A 287 24.59 -0.73 -3.53
CA LYS A 287 24.02 -1.08 -4.84
C LYS A 287 23.24 -2.40 -4.79
N LEU A 288 22.38 -2.54 -3.76
CA LEU A 288 21.61 -3.76 -3.55
C LEU A 288 20.52 -3.93 -4.62
N ASN A 289 20.45 -5.11 -5.22
CA ASN A 289 19.37 -5.48 -6.12
C ASN A 289 18.31 -6.31 -5.39
N LEU A 290 17.09 -5.80 -5.28
CA LEU A 290 15.95 -6.50 -4.67
C LEU A 290 14.95 -7.06 -5.69
N LEU A 291 15.15 -6.78 -6.98
CA LEU A 291 14.17 -7.03 -8.03
C LEU A 291 13.91 -8.53 -8.20
N ILE A 292 12.64 -8.85 -8.43
CA ILE A 292 12.10 -10.16 -8.81
C ILE A 292 11.08 -9.90 -9.93
N PRO A 293 10.56 -10.91 -10.65
CA PRO A 293 9.51 -10.66 -11.64
C PRO A 293 8.33 -9.91 -11.01
N ILE A 294 7.84 -8.87 -11.66
CA ILE A 294 6.84 -7.97 -11.10
C ILE A 294 5.54 -8.71 -10.76
N THR A 295 5.19 -9.76 -11.51
CA THR A 295 4.05 -10.64 -11.19
C THR A 295 4.22 -11.34 -9.85
N LYS A 296 5.45 -11.64 -9.41
CA LYS A 296 5.72 -12.23 -8.09
C LYS A 296 5.60 -11.22 -6.96
N VAL A 297 5.85 -9.94 -7.23
CA VAL A 297 5.52 -8.87 -6.30
C VAL A 297 4.00 -8.73 -6.17
N ASP A 298 3.27 -8.80 -7.28
CA ASP A 298 1.79 -8.79 -7.26
C ASP A 298 1.21 -9.98 -6.50
N GLU A 299 1.70 -11.19 -6.76
CA GLU A 299 1.27 -12.41 -6.06
C GLU A 299 1.45 -12.29 -4.54
N ASN A 300 2.48 -11.58 -4.07
CA ASN A 300 2.74 -11.35 -2.65
C ASN A 300 1.69 -10.46 -1.95
N PHE A 301 0.93 -9.61 -2.66
CA PHE A 301 -0.11 -8.78 -2.03
C PHE A 301 -1.27 -9.62 -1.47
N LEU A 302 -1.55 -10.79 -2.04
CA LEU A 302 -2.61 -11.67 -1.56
C LEU A 302 -2.29 -12.26 -0.17
N PRO A 303 -1.17 -12.98 0.05
CA PRO A 303 -0.80 -13.46 1.37
C PRO A 303 -0.51 -12.32 2.35
N ALA A 304 -0.02 -11.16 1.90
CA ALA A 304 0.31 -10.02 2.78
C ALA A 304 -0.86 -9.52 3.61
N GLN A 305 -2.07 -9.67 3.09
CA GLN A 305 -3.29 -9.17 3.71
C GLN A 305 -3.95 -10.22 4.62
N LYS A 306 -3.57 -11.50 4.54
CA LYS A 306 -4.25 -12.55 5.31
C LYS A 306 -4.09 -12.36 6.82
N PRO A 307 -5.02 -12.90 7.64
CA PRO A 307 -4.89 -12.85 9.08
C PRO A 307 -3.59 -13.51 9.54
N ASP A 308 -2.82 -12.79 10.36
CA ASP A 308 -1.55 -13.25 10.93
C ASP A 308 -0.49 -13.61 9.87
N ALA A 309 -0.51 -12.91 8.73
CA ALA A 309 0.44 -13.11 7.62
C ALA A 309 1.91 -13.03 8.06
N ILE A 310 2.21 -12.16 9.03
CA ILE A 310 3.56 -11.99 9.60
C ILE A 310 4.16 -13.30 10.16
N ASN A 311 3.33 -14.20 10.70
CA ASN A 311 3.79 -15.47 11.28
C ASN A 311 3.52 -16.69 10.39
N LYS A 312 2.50 -16.61 9.51
CA LYS A 312 1.99 -17.80 8.79
C LYS A 312 2.39 -17.85 7.32
N GLU A 313 2.62 -16.72 6.70
CA GLU A 313 2.76 -16.64 5.25
C GLU A 313 4.23 -16.51 4.82
N LYS A 314 4.47 -16.81 3.55
CA LYS A 314 5.76 -16.63 2.90
C LYS A 314 5.60 -15.79 1.65
N PHE A 315 6.66 -15.08 1.30
CA PHE A 315 6.68 -14.10 0.21
C PHE A 315 7.81 -14.41 -0.74
N HIS A 316 7.56 -14.27 -2.04
CA HIS A 316 8.61 -14.28 -3.04
C HIS A 316 9.58 -13.13 -2.75
N PHE A 317 10.84 -13.46 -2.48
CA PHE A 317 11.88 -12.49 -2.18
C PHE A 317 13.22 -12.92 -2.76
N ARG A 318 14.05 -11.95 -3.12
CA ARG A 318 15.35 -12.17 -3.75
C ARG A 318 16.29 -12.94 -2.83
N LYS A 319 16.99 -13.95 -3.38
CA LYS A 319 17.97 -14.75 -2.63
C LYS A 319 19.29 -14.02 -2.43
N ASP A 320 19.81 -13.42 -3.50
CA ASP A 320 21.10 -12.73 -3.50
C ASP A 320 20.93 -11.29 -3.94
N VAL A 321 21.18 -10.38 -2.99
CA VAL A 321 20.99 -8.94 -3.17
C VAL A 321 22.26 -8.21 -3.65
N GLN A 322 23.41 -8.89 -3.74
CA GLN A 322 24.66 -8.31 -4.22
C GLN A 322 24.99 -8.69 -5.67
N LYS A 323 24.38 -9.77 -6.17
CA LYS A 323 24.61 -10.23 -7.53
C LYS A 323 23.86 -9.38 -8.56
N GLU A 324 24.59 -8.81 -9.52
CA GLU A 324 24.02 -8.29 -10.75
C GLU A 324 23.46 -9.45 -11.58
N SER A 325 22.19 -9.37 -11.94
CA SER A 325 21.54 -10.36 -12.80
C SER A 325 21.45 -9.77 -14.20
N SER A 326 22.09 -10.41 -15.17
CA SER A 326 21.94 -10.06 -16.59
C SER A 326 20.79 -10.80 -17.29
N GLU A 327 20.23 -11.84 -16.66
CA GLU A 327 19.18 -12.70 -17.22
C GLU A 327 18.25 -13.28 -16.14
N LEU A 328 16.99 -13.59 -16.50
CA LEU A 328 16.05 -14.35 -15.67
C LEU A 328 16.46 -15.82 -15.60
N THR A 329 17.09 -16.21 -14.49
CA THR A 329 17.21 -17.63 -14.14
C THR A 329 16.14 -17.99 -13.12
N GLN A 330 15.73 -19.26 -13.05
CA GLN A 330 14.72 -19.72 -12.07
C GLN A 330 15.17 -19.61 -10.60
N ASP A 331 16.44 -19.27 -10.35
CA ASP A 331 17.08 -19.36 -9.04
C ASP A 331 17.24 -18.01 -8.30
N ILE A 332 16.70 -16.92 -8.85
CA ILE A 332 16.92 -15.55 -8.32
C ILE A 332 16.10 -15.20 -7.06
N TYR A 333 14.98 -15.89 -6.82
CA TYR A 333 14.07 -15.63 -5.69
C TYR A 333 13.60 -16.93 -5.03
N SER A 334 13.15 -16.84 -3.79
CA SER A 334 12.50 -17.93 -3.06
C SER A 334 11.39 -17.42 -2.16
N LEU A 335 10.57 -18.33 -1.65
CA LEU A 335 9.63 -18.02 -0.58
C LEU A 335 10.36 -17.85 0.75
N MET A 336 10.19 -16.71 1.39
CA MET A 336 10.75 -16.37 2.71
C MET A 336 9.65 -15.84 3.62
N THR A 337 9.73 -16.16 4.91
CA THR A 337 8.94 -15.54 5.97
C THR A 337 9.40 -14.09 6.21
N LEU A 338 8.58 -13.26 6.86
CA LEU A 338 9.01 -11.91 7.24
C LEU A 338 10.21 -11.92 8.19
N ASN A 339 10.31 -12.92 9.08
CA ASN A 339 11.47 -13.10 9.93
C ASN A 339 12.76 -13.30 9.11
N GLU A 340 12.72 -14.19 8.12
CA GLU A 340 13.88 -14.46 7.25
C GLU A 340 14.24 -13.23 6.41
N ILE A 341 13.26 -12.48 5.90
CA ILE A 341 13.51 -11.24 5.14
C ILE A 341 14.15 -10.16 6.03
N MET A 342 13.67 -9.97 7.25
CA MET A 342 14.16 -8.90 8.12
C MET A 342 15.46 -9.27 8.83
N ASN A 343 15.52 -10.47 9.40
CA ASN A 343 16.60 -10.92 10.29
C ASN A 343 17.62 -11.84 9.60
N GLY A 344 17.30 -12.37 8.43
CA GLY A 344 18.16 -13.28 7.68
C GLY A 344 17.86 -14.76 7.90
N LYS A 345 18.53 -15.58 7.09
CA LYS A 345 18.62 -17.05 7.16
C LYS A 345 19.98 -17.49 6.60
N ASP A 346 20.27 -18.79 6.59
CA ASP A 346 21.59 -19.35 6.23
C ASP A 346 22.28 -18.69 5.01
N ASP A 347 21.55 -18.52 3.91
CA ASP A 347 22.03 -18.01 2.61
C ASP A 347 21.57 -16.57 2.31
N PHE A 348 20.85 -15.90 3.21
CA PHE A 348 20.36 -14.54 3.01
C PHE A 348 20.61 -13.68 4.24
N PRO A 349 21.34 -12.55 4.11
CA PRO A 349 21.82 -11.79 5.27
C PRO A 349 20.71 -11.14 6.12
N GLY A 350 19.54 -10.84 5.55
CA GLY A 350 18.51 -10.05 6.22
C GLY A 350 18.66 -8.54 6.00
N LEU A 351 17.54 -7.82 5.88
CA LEU A 351 17.54 -6.38 5.67
C LEU A 351 18.10 -5.61 6.89
N ILE A 352 17.81 -6.04 8.11
CA ILE A 352 18.30 -5.38 9.33
C ILE A 352 19.82 -5.56 9.48
N PRO A 353 20.40 -6.77 9.32
CA PRO A 353 21.86 -6.93 9.28
C PRO A 353 22.57 -6.10 8.20
N LEU A 354 21.97 -5.93 7.02
CA LEU A 354 22.50 -5.05 5.98
C LEU A 354 22.52 -3.57 6.42
N ILE A 355 21.48 -3.11 7.12
CA ILE A 355 21.44 -1.77 7.71
C ILE A 355 22.52 -1.60 8.78
N HIS A 356 22.75 -2.59 9.63
CA HIS A 356 23.85 -2.54 10.60
C HIS A 356 25.21 -2.37 9.90
N LYS A 357 25.46 -3.15 8.83
CA LYS A 357 26.67 -3.01 8.01
C LYS A 357 26.80 -1.61 7.41
N TYR A 358 25.69 -1.00 6.98
CA TYR A 358 25.70 0.37 6.47
C TYR A 358 26.05 1.38 7.56
N LEU A 359 25.48 1.26 8.76
CA LEU A 359 25.78 2.14 9.89
C LEU A 359 27.25 2.06 10.32
N ASP A 360 27.84 0.86 10.26
CA ASP A 360 29.27 0.65 10.51
C ASP A 360 30.13 1.25 9.39
N TYR A 361 29.71 1.09 8.14
CA TYR A 361 30.42 1.63 6.97
C TYR A 361 30.53 3.16 6.99
N ILE A 362 29.47 3.88 7.41
CA ILE A 362 29.48 5.35 7.47
C ILE A 362 30.07 5.90 8.79
N ASP A 363 30.59 5.03 9.66
CA ASP A 363 31.06 5.37 11.01
C ASP A 363 30.03 6.22 11.78
N TYR A 364 28.77 5.77 11.81
CA TYR A 364 27.69 6.55 12.40
C TYR A 364 27.92 6.79 13.90
N ASP A 365 27.70 8.03 14.33
CA ASP A 365 27.91 8.51 15.70
C ASP A 365 27.33 7.57 16.77
N PHE A 366 28.23 6.98 17.57
CA PHE A 366 27.91 6.06 18.65
C PHE A 366 26.93 6.62 19.67
N SER A 367 26.93 7.94 19.91
CA SER A 367 26.01 8.57 20.87
C SER A 367 24.54 8.52 20.41
N LYS A 368 24.30 8.45 19.10
CA LYS A 368 22.96 8.39 18.49
C LYS A 368 22.52 6.97 18.12
N ARG A 369 23.44 6.00 18.14
CA ARG A 369 23.14 4.59 17.86
C ARG A 369 22.07 3.99 18.78
N PRO A 370 22.02 4.23 20.11
CA PRO A 370 21.08 3.53 20.99
C PRO A 370 19.62 3.63 20.55
N LYS A 371 19.17 4.81 20.11
CA LYS A 371 17.77 4.98 19.67
C LYS A 371 17.49 4.27 18.35
N ILE A 372 18.42 4.33 17.38
CA ILE A 372 18.29 3.58 16.12
C ILE A 372 18.27 2.07 16.39
N MET A 373 19.14 1.58 17.28
CA MET A 373 19.18 0.16 17.65
C MET A 373 17.86 -0.28 18.30
N GLN A 374 17.21 0.57 19.10
CA GLN A 374 15.87 0.28 19.64
C GLN A 374 14.83 0.12 18.52
N TYR A 375 14.82 1.00 17.53
CA TYR A 375 13.90 0.90 16.39
C TYR A 375 14.15 -0.35 15.55
N LEU A 376 15.41 -0.64 15.22
CA LEU A 376 15.76 -1.85 14.47
C LEU A 376 15.42 -3.12 15.27
N LYS A 377 15.66 -3.12 16.58
CA LYS A 377 15.27 -4.23 17.45
C LYS A 377 13.76 -4.43 17.49
N TYR A 378 12.98 -3.35 17.58
CA TYR A 378 11.51 -3.43 17.52
C TYR A 378 11.05 -4.13 16.24
N ILE A 379 11.57 -3.73 15.08
CA ILE A 379 11.19 -4.32 13.79
C ILE A 379 11.65 -5.78 13.70
N SER A 380 12.87 -6.07 14.16
CA SER A 380 13.43 -7.43 14.24
C SER A 380 12.56 -8.37 15.08
N ASP A 381 12.19 -7.94 16.29
CA ASP A 381 11.35 -8.73 17.20
C ASP A 381 9.90 -8.85 16.70
N LYS A 382 9.36 -7.82 16.02
CA LYS A 382 8.05 -7.87 15.37
C LYS A 382 8.06 -8.90 14.23
N ALA A 383 9.05 -8.84 13.34
CA ALA A 383 9.21 -9.80 12.26
C ALA A 383 9.44 -11.24 12.75
N ALA A 384 10.09 -11.40 13.91
CA ALA A 384 10.27 -12.69 14.59
C ALA A 384 9.02 -13.18 15.34
N GLY A 385 7.92 -12.43 15.29
CA GLY A 385 6.65 -12.81 15.91
C GLY A 385 6.58 -12.60 17.42
N LYS A 386 7.58 -11.98 18.04
CA LYS A 386 7.61 -11.69 19.50
C LYS A 386 6.75 -10.48 19.88
N ILE A 387 6.58 -9.56 18.94
CA ILE A 387 5.71 -8.39 19.07
C ILE A 387 4.58 -8.55 18.07
N MET A 388 3.34 -8.35 18.53
CA MET A 388 2.14 -8.41 17.70
C MET A 388 2.08 -7.24 16.71
N THR A 389 1.42 -7.47 15.57
CA THR A 389 0.89 -6.39 14.75
C THR A 389 -0.30 -5.74 15.46
N MET A 390 -0.63 -4.50 15.07
CA MET A 390 -1.84 -3.85 15.56
C MET A 390 -3.08 -4.68 15.23
N ALA A 391 -3.11 -5.32 14.06
CA ALA A 391 -4.20 -6.20 13.67
C ALA A 391 -4.31 -7.44 14.59
N GLN A 392 -3.20 -8.09 14.93
CA GLN A 392 -3.20 -9.22 15.86
C GLN A 392 -3.71 -8.82 17.25
N TRP A 393 -3.20 -7.71 17.80
CA TRP A 393 -3.63 -7.22 19.10
C TRP A 393 -5.12 -6.83 19.09
N THR A 394 -5.59 -6.16 18.03
CA THR A 394 -7.00 -5.78 17.87
C THR A 394 -7.90 -7.02 17.84
N ARG A 395 -7.52 -8.06 17.09
CA ARG A 395 -8.25 -9.33 17.08
C ARG A 395 -8.29 -9.95 18.46
N GLN A 396 -7.15 -10.03 19.14
CA GLN A 396 -7.06 -10.59 20.49
C GLN A 396 -7.93 -9.80 21.49
N PHE A 397 -7.93 -8.48 21.41
CA PHE A 397 -8.76 -7.60 22.23
C PHE A 397 -10.24 -7.95 22.05
N VAL A 398 -10.72 -7.98 20.80
CA VAL A 398 -12.11 -8.31 20.48
C VAL A 398 -12.46 -9.72 20.94
N THR A 399 -11.64 -10.72 20.61
CA THR A 399 -11.97 -12.13 20.90
C THR A 399 -11.96 -12.46 22.39
N ASN A 400 -11.25 -11.68 23.20
CA ASN A 400 -11.18 -11.85 24.65
C ASN A 400 -12.20 -10.95 25.39
N HIS A 401 -12.92 -10.09 24.68
CA HIS A 401 -13.90 -9.18 25.28
C HIS A 401 -15.13 -9.96 25.77
N GLU A 402 -15.64 -9.63 26.97
CA GLU A 402 -16.75 -10.36 27.60
C GLU A 402 -18.04 -10.36 26.78
N GLU A 403 -18.31 -9.27 26.05
CA GLU A 403 -19.47 -9.16 25.15
C GLU A 403 -19.30 -9.86 23.79
N TYR A 404 -18.10 -10.33 23.44
CA TYR A 404 -17.88 -10.94 22.14
C TYR A 404 -18.50 -12.32 22.05
N LYS A 405 -19.37 -12.51 21.05
CA LYS A 405 -20.22 -13.71 20.94
C LYS A 405 -19.64 -14.80 20.03
N ASN A 406 -18.37 -14.68 19.63
CA ASN A 406 -17.73 -15.57 18.65
C ASN A 406 -18.47 -15.58 17.29
N ASP A 407 -19.13 -14.48 16.93
CA ASP A 407 -19.95 -14.32 15.72
C ASP A 407 -19.35 -13.34 14.70
N SER A 408 -18.11 -12.90 14.93
CA SER A 408 -17.38 -11.86 14.19
C SER A 408 -17.97 -10.45 14.31
N PHE A 409 -19.03 -10.24 15.09
CA PHE A 409 -19.60 -8.91 15.29
C PHE A 409 -18.86 -8.16 16.41
N VAL A 410 -18.59 -6.88 16.16
CA VAL A 410 -17.92 -5.95 17.07
C VAL A 410 -18.95 -4.89 17.47
N SER A 411 -19.51 -5.03 18.67
CA SER A 411 -20.54 -4.13 19.19
C SER A 411 -19.98 -2.73 19.49
N ASP A 412 -20.88 -1.76 19.67
CA ASP A 412 -20.53 -0.40 20.12
C ASP A 412 -19.77 -0.42 21.45
N ARG A 413 -20.10 -1.35 22.35
CA ARG A 413 -19.42 -1.50 23.63
C ARG A 413 -17.98 -1.99 23.44
N ILE A 414 -17.76 -3.04 22.65
CA ILE A 414 -16.41 -3.54 22.33
C ILE A 414 -15.60 -2.42 21.66
N THR A 415 -16.22 -1.70 20.72
CA THR A 415 -15.59 -0.57 20.03
C THR A 415 -15.20 0.55 20.99
N TYR A 416 -16.08 0.93 21.91
CA TYR A 416 -15.80 1.95 22.92
C TYR A 416 -14.62 1.52 23.81
N ASP A 417 -14.66 0.32 24.37
CA ASP A 417 -13.59 -0.18 25.25
C ASP A 417 -12.25 -0.29 24.51
N PHE A 418 -12.27 -0.70 23.25
CA PHE A 418 -11.08 -0.75 22.39
C PHE A 418 -10.46 0.63 22.17
N ILE A 419 -11.27 1.65 21.86
CA ILE A 419 -10.78 3.02 21.67
C ILE A 419 -10.25 3.60 22.97
N MET A 420 -10.92 3.35 24.11
CA MET A 420 -10.42 3.77 25.41
C MET A 420 -9.07 3.11 25.76
N GLU A 421 -8.87 1.85 25.38
CA GLU A 421 -7.58 1.17 25.59
C GLU A 421 -6.48 1.70 24.66
N CYS A 422 -6.82 1.99 23.40
CA CYS A 422 -5.92 2.68 22.47
C CYS A 422 -5.47 4.05 23.02
N GLU A 423 -6.41 4.84 23.56
CA GLU A 423 -6.11 6.14 24.17
C GLU A 423 -5.17 6.00 25.38
N LYS A 424 -5.39 5.00 26.24
CA LYS A 424 -4.48 4.74 27.38
C LYS A 424 -3.08 4.38 26.92
N ILE A 425 -2.93 3.55 25.89
CA ILE A 425 -1.62 3.18 25.32
C ILE A 425 -0.91 4.43 24.83
N VAL A 426 -1.58 5.23 23.98
CA VAL A 426 -1.01 6.45 23.40
C VAL A 426 -0.60 7.47 24.46
N ASN A 427 -1.39 7.62 25.53
CA ASN A 427 -1.13 8.60 26.57
C ASN A 427 -0.07 8.18 27.60
N ASN A 428 0.20 6.88 27.76
CA ASN A 428 1.07 6.38 28.84
C ASN A 428 2.37 5.70 28.35
N GLU A 429 2.49 5.39 27.05
CA GLU A 429 3.65 4.65 26.52
C GLU A 429 4.46 5.51 25.54
N GLU A 430 5.64 5.97 25.98
CA GLU A 430 6.59 6.70 25.11
C GLU A 430 7.44 5.78 24.21
N GLY A 431 7.33 4.45 24.38
CA GLY A 431 8.19 3.44 23.78
C GLY A 431 7.42 2.32 23.06
N LEU A 432 7.97 1.11 23.10
CA LEU A 432 7.30 -0.09 22.58
C LEU A 432 6.00 -0.34 23.36
N PRO A 433 4.85 -0.53 22.68
CA PRO A 433 3.62 -0.81 23.38
C PRO A 433 3.67 -2.14 24.14
N GLN A 434 3.60 -2.10 25.48
CA GLN A 434 3.75 -3.30 26.29
C GLN A 434 2.65 -4.35 26.03
N PRO A 435 1.37 -3.96 25.80
CA PRO A 435 0.31 -4.91 25.47
C PRO A 435 0.56 -5.72 24.18
N PHE A 436 1.50 -5.30 23.32
CA PHE A 436 1.76 -5.95 22.05
C PHE A 436 2.85 -7.03 22.18
N ILE A 437 3.58 -7.07 23.29
CA ILE A 437 4.61 -8.08 23.54
C ILE A 437 3.93 -9.40 23.88
N LYS A 438 4.24 -10.46 23.13
CA LYS A 438 3.73 -11.79 23.46
C LYS A 438 4.47 -12.33 24.69
N CYS A 439 3.70 -12.74 25.70
CA CYS A 439 4.21 -13.39 26.89
C CYS A 439 4.83 -14.76 26.60
#